data_AF-X0X2P4-F1
#
_entry.id   AF-X0X2P4-F1
#
_cell.length_a   1.000
_cell.length_b   1.000
_cell.length_c   1.000
_cell.angle_alpha   90.00
_cell.angle_beta   90.00
_cell.angle_gamma   90.00
#
_symmetry.space_group_name_H-M   'P 1'
#
loop_
_entity.id
_entity.type
_entity.pdbx_description
1 polymer ?
#
loop_
_entity_poly.entity_id
_entity_poly.type
_entity_poly.pdbx_seq_one_letter_code
_entity_poly.pdbx_strand_id
1 'polypeptide(L)' 'DAGVNFVKELKALSNTAPVYMLSSAGDSFSVTAPYADLGLAGVLQKPIDQEELLALLKAKL' A
#
# COMPACT_ATOMS: atom_id res chain seq x y z
N ASP A 1 1.01 12.50 -2.64
CA ASP A 1 -0.41 12.55 -3.05
C ASP A 1 -0.76 11.79 -4.33
N ALA A 2 0.00 11.89 -5.43
CA ALA A 2 -0.32 11.17 -6.69
C ALA A 2 -0.58 9.66 -6.51
N GLY A 3 0.20 8.97 -5.68
CA GLY A 3 -0.02 7.56 -5.37
C GLY A 3 -1.36 7.26 -4.68
N VAL A 4 -1.86 8.16 -3.83
CA VAL A 4 -3.17 7.99 -3.17
C VAL A 4 -4.31 8.14 -4.16
N ASN A 5 -4.21 9.11 -5.08
CA ASN A 5 -5.23 9.31 -6.11
C ASN A 5 -5.32 8.12 -7.06
N PHE A 6 -4.17 7.56 -7.46
CA PHE A 6 -4.14 6.38 -8.30
C PHE A 6 -4.83 5.16 -7.67
N VAL A 7 -4.65 4.94 -6.36
CA VAL A 7 -5.34 3.83 -5.66
C VAL A 7 -6.85 4.04 -5.65
N LYS A 8 -7.33 5.27 -5.49
CA LYS A 8 -8.76 5.58 -5.56
C LYS A 8 -9.34 5.29 -6.95
N GLU A 9 -8.60 5.59 -8.00
CA GLU A 9 -8.98 5.25 -9.38
C GLU A 9 -9.02 3.72 -9.59
N LEU A 10 -8.02 2.98 -9.12
CA LEU A 10 -8.03 1.51 -9.17
C LEU A 10 -9.24 0.92 -8.44
N LYS A 11 -9.58 1.47 -7.26
CA LYS A 11 -10.77 1.08 -6.50
C LYS A 11 -12.06 1.40 -7.27
N ALA A 12 -12.15 2.57 -7.91
CA ALA A 12 -13.29 2.95 -8.74
C ALA A 12 -13.45 2.03 -9.97
N LEU A 13 -12.33 1.52 -10.50
CA LEU A 13 -12.30 0.52 -11.57
C LEU A 13 -12.55 -0.92 -11.09
N SER A 14 -12.95 -1.11 -9.84
CA SER A 14 -13.22 -2.43 -9.23
C SER A 14 -12.02 -3.40 -9.28
N ASN A 15 -10.80 -2.87 -9.20
CA ASN A 15 -9.60 -3.69 -9.11
C ASN A 15 -9.65 -4.60 -7.87
N THR A 16 -9.45 -5.91 -8.06
CA THR A 16 -9.42 -6.92 -6.99
C THR A 16 -8.01 -7.33 -6.60
N ALA A 17 -6.99 -6.94 -7.37
CA ALA A 17 -5.60 -7.23 -7.06
C ALA A 17 -5.16 -6.44 -5.80
N PRO A 18 -4.39 -7.04 -4.88
CA PRO A 18 -3.90 -6.34 -3.71
C PRO A 18 -2.92 -5.22 -4.10
N VAL A 19 -3.18 -3.99 -3.65
CA VAL A 19 -2.36 -2.81 -3.94
C VAL A 19 -1.55 -2.41 -2.71
N TYR A 20 -0.22 -2.35 -2.84
CA TYR A 20 0.67 -1.88 -1.78
C TYR A 20 1.32 -0.55 -2.18
N MET A 21 1.34 0.41 -1.26
CA MET A 21 2.05 1.68 -1.48
C MET A 21 3.46 1.60 -0.92
N LEU A 22 4.45 2.07 -1.68
CA LEU A 22 5.82 2.19 -1.20
C LEU A 22 6.13 3.65 -0.83
N SER A 23 6.25 3.94 0.47
CA SER A 23 6.40 5.30 0.99
C SER A 23 7.70 5.49 1.78
N SER A 24 8.33 6.65 1.68
CA SER A 24 9.43 7.09 2.56
C SER A 24 8.94 8.03 3.66
N ALA A 25 7.64 8.34 3.70
CA ALA A 25 7.05 9.27 4.66
C ALA A 25 6.80 8.60 6.01
N GLY A 26 7.76 7.77 6.47
CA GLY A 26 7.74 7.02 7.73
C GLY A 26 6.92 7.74 8.80
N ASP A 27 5.84 7.08 9.21
CA ASP A 27 4.94 7.48 10.28
C ASP A 27 4.07 8.74 10.08
N SER A 28 4.24 9.51 9.00
CA SER A 28 3.41 10.71 8.74
C SER A 28 2.08 10.40 8.05
N PHE A 29 1.91 9.19 7.50
CA PHE A 29 0.67 8.74 6.87
C PHE A 29 -0.24 7.89 7.80
N SER A 30 0.25 7.55 8.99
CA SER A 30 -0.49 6.79 10.02
C SER A 30 -1.58 7.61 10.73
N VAL A 31 -1.64 8.93 10.53
CA VAL A 31 -2.39 9.81 11.43
C VAL A 31 -3.81 10.13 10.94
N THR A 32 -4.19 9.87 9.69
CA THR A 32 -5.46 10.44 9.17
C THR A 32 -6.43 9.50 8.45
N ALA A 33 -6.06 8.26 8.07
CA ALA A 33 -7.03 7.29 7.57
C ALA A 33 -6.47 5.85 7.62
N PRO A 34 -7.26 4.84 8.02
CA PRO A 34 -6.91 3.44 7.83
C PRO A 34 -6.63 3.19 6.34
N TYR A 35 -5.48 2.63 6.00
CA TYR A 35 -5.08 2.33 4.61
C TYR A 35 -6.13 1.50 3.83
N ALA A 36 -6.94 0.72 4.55
CA ALA A 36 -8.08 -0.01 4.03
C ALA A 36 -9.13 0.89 3.35
N ASP A 37 -9.38 2.09 3.88
CA ASP A 37 -10.39 3.00 3.34
C ASP A 37 -9.98 3.55 1.97
N LEU A 38 -8.67 3.69 1.75
CA LEU A 38 -8.09 4.10 0.48
C LEU A 38 -8.09 2.99 -0.58
N GLY A 39 -8.30 1.73 -0.19
CA GLY A 39 -8.19 0.58 -1.09
C GLY A 39 -6.79 -0.03 -1.16
N LEU A 40 -5.92 0.27 -0.19
CA LEU A 40 -4.61 -0.36 -0.06
C LEU A 40 -4.71 -1.67 0.74
N ALA A 41 -4.00 -2.70 0.28
CA ALA A 41 -3.72 -3.91 1.05
C ALA A 41 -2.61 -3.69 2.10
N GLY A 42 -1.78 -2.65 1.92
CA GLY A 42 -0.77 -2.26 2.90
C GLY A 42 0.15 -1.15 2.39
N VAL A 43 1.08 -0.75 3.25
CA VAL A 43 2.14 0.22 2.94
C VAL A 43 3.48 -0.38 3.33
N LEU A 44 4.45 -0.32 2.42
CA LEU A 44 5.84 -0.70 2.64
C LEU A 44 6.65 0.59 2.83
N GLN A 45 7.59 0.56 3.78
CA GLN A 45 8.50 1.69 4.01
C GLN A 45 9.74 1.57 3.12
N LYS A 46 10.27 2.73 2.70
CA LYS A 46 11.60 2.82 2.08
C LYS A 46 12.67 3.08 3.15
N PRO A 47 13.87 2.49 3.02
CA PRO A 47 14.23 1.45 2.06
C PRO A 47 13.48 0.15 2.37
N ILE A 48 13.11 -0.59 1.33
CA ILE A 48 12.39 -1.87 1.50
C ILE A 48 13.33 -2.88 2.15
N ASP A 49 12.83 -3.56 3.18
CA ASP A 49 13.42 -4.79 3.67
C ASP A 49 13.10 -5.95 2.71
N GLN A 50 14.15 -6.61 2.21
CA GLN A 50 14.00 -7.69 1.22
C GLN A 50 13.33 -8.93 1.81
N GLU A 51 13.60 -9.26 3.07
CA GLU A 51 13.00 -10.41 3.73
C GLU A 51 11.51 -10.18 4.00
N GLU A 52 11.16 -8.97 4.43
CA GLU A 52 9.76 -8.54 4.62
C GLU A 52 8.98 -8.63 3.30
N LEU A 53 9.54 -8.10 2.20
CA LEU A 53 8.90 -8.16 0.89
C LEU A 53 8.70 -9.62 0.43
N LEU A 54 9.74 -10.46 0.55
CA LEU A 54 9.65 -11.86 0.16
C LEU A 54 8.64 -12.64 1.01
N ALA A 55 8.59 -12.39 2.31
CA ALA A 55 7.63 -13.01 3.21
C ALA A 55 6.19 -12.61 2.84
N LEU A 56 5.95 -11.32 2.57
CA LEU A 56 4.65 -10.82 2.16
C LEU A 56 4.18 -11.43 0.83
N LEU A 57 5.06 -11.52 -0.16
CA LEU A 57 4.73 -12.13 -1.45
C LEU A 57 4.40 -13.62 -1.30
N LYS A 58 5.19 -14.37 -0.52
CA LYS A 58 4.94 -15.79 -0.23
C LYS A 58 3.63 -16.03 0.53
N ALA A 59 3.16 -15.08 1.32
CA ALA A 59 1.90 -15.21 2.06
C ALA A 59 0.66 -14.93 1.20
N LYS A 60 0.83 -14.36 0.00
CA LYS A 60 -0.27 -13.94 -0.89
C LYS A 60 -0.32 -14.70 -2.22
N LEU A 61 0.74 -15.44 -2.55
CA LEU A 61 0.85 -16.36 -3.69
C LEU A 61 0.58 -17.80 -3.22
#